data_AF-A0AAU6NS04-F1
#
_entry.id   AF-A0AAU6NS04-F1
#
_cell.length_a   1.000
_cell.length_b   1.000
_cell.length_c   1.000
_cell.angle_alpha   90.00
_cell.angle_beta   90.00
_cell.angle_gamma   90.00
#
_symmetry.space_group_name_H-M   'P 1'
#
loop_
_entity.id
_entity.type
_entity.pdbx_description
1 polymer ?
#
loop_
_entity_poly.entity_id
_entity_poly.type
_entity_poly.pdbx_seq_one_letter_code
_entity_poly.pdbx_strand_id
1 'polypeptide(L)'
;MTPEIKRVLRKVPLIKHLPALRVIYSRAELDRLEDEARDLRNEYERLATAGPAVLEEFRKDNPRVTSELHIRELIAFKASRLKQELGWKEICLDRARKYSE
;
A
#
# COMPACT_ATOMS: atom_id res chain seq x y z
N MET A 1 3.53 -22.96 -16.68
CA MET A 1 3.70 -22.95 -15.21
C MET A 1 3.23 -21.61 -14.70
N THR A 2 2.19 -21.56 -13.87
CA THR A 2 1.59 -20.30 -13.42
C THR A 2 2.53 -19.54 -12.48
N PRO A 3 2.42 -18.20 -12.38
CA PRO A 3 3.18 -17.39 -11.43
C PRO A 3 3.07 -17.89 -9.99
N GLU A 4 1.90 -18.42 -9.59
CA GLU A 4 1.65 -19.00 -8.28
C GLU A 4 2.52 -20.24 -8.00
N ILE A 5 2.59 -21.18 -8.94
CA ILE A 5 3.44 -22.37 -8.83
C ILE A 5 4.91 -21.94 -8.74
N LYS A 6 5.31 -20.94 -9.53
CA LYS A 6 6.68 -20.39 -9.48
C LYS A 6 7.01 -19.77 -8.12
N ARG A 7 6.07 -19.08 -7.46
CA ARG A 7 6.24 -18.54 -6.08
C ARG A 7 6.49 -19.64 -5.06
N VAL A 8 5.76 -20.75 -5.15
CA VAL A 8 5.93 -21.90 -4.24
C VAL A 8 7.31 -22.53 -4.45
N LEU A 9 7.68 -22.83 -5.70
CA LEU A 9 8.97 -23.44 -6.03
C LEU A 9 10.16 -22.56 -5.64
N ARG A 10 10.01 -21.23 -5.67
CA ARG A 10 11.06 -20.28 -5.27
C ARG A 10 11.38 -20.31 -3.77
N LYS A 11 10.52 -20.91 -2.93
CA LYS A 11 10.81 -21.13 -1.50
C LYS A 11 11.80 -22.29 -1.29
N VAL A 12 11.98 -23.16 -2.28
CA VAL A 12 12.88 -24.31 -2.20
C VAL A 12 14.32 -23.86 -2.48
N PRO A 13 15.26 -23.97 -1.52
CA PRO A 13 16.62 -23.44 -1.66
C PRO A 13 17.39 -23.96 -2.88
N LEU A 14 17.19 -25.23 -3.23
CA LEU A 14 17.93 -25.91 -4.30
C LEU A 14 17.58 -25.40 -5.70
N ILE A 15 16.36 -24.90 -5.91
CA ILE A 15 15.86 -24.56 -7.24
C ILE A 15 15.44 -23.09 -7.40
N LYS A 16 15.47 -22.29 -6.32
CA LYS A 16 15.07 -20.87 -6.34
C LYS A 16 15.86 -19.98 -7.32
N HIS A 17 17.03 -20.46 -7.76
CA HIS A 17 17.94 -19.76 -8.65
C HIS A 17 17.63 -19.98 -10.14
N LEU A 18 16.74 -20.93 -10.46
CA LEU A 18 16.42 -21.27 -11.85
C LEU A 18 15.78 -20.08 -12.59
N PRO A 19 16.26 -19.72 -13.80
CA PRO A 19 15.71 -18.61 -14.59
C PRO A 19 14.21 -18.74 -14.87
N ALA A 20 13.70 -19.97 -15.01
CA ALA A 20 12.28 -20.26 -15.23
C ALA A 20 11.36 -19.78 -14.08
N LEU A 21 11.91 -19.55 -12.87
CA LEU A 21 11.20 -19.06 -11.69
C LEU A 21 11.37 -17.55 -11.46
N ARG A 22 11.97 -16.83 -12.42
CA ARG A 22 12.23 -15.39 -12.31
C ARG A 22 10.92 -14.60 -12.31
N VAL A 23 10.02 -14.90 -13.25
CA VAL A 23 8.70 -14.25 -13.35
C VAL A 23 7.76 -14.89 -12.35
N ILE A 24 7.27 -14.13 -11.37
CA ILE A 24 6.36 -14.58 -10.31
C ILE A 24 5.13 -13.69 -10.15
N TYR A 25 4.97 -12.67 -11.00
CA TYR A 25 3.77 -11.84 -11.08
C TYR A 25 3.26 -11.82 -12.52
N SER A 26 1.95 -11.97 -12.67
CA SER A 26 1.29 -11.64 -13.93
C SER A 26 1.13 -10.12 -14.06
N ARG A 27 0.93 -9.65 -15.29
CA ARG A 27 0.68 -8.23 -15.57
C ARG A 27 -0.57 -7.70 -14.87
N ALA A 28 -1.66 -8.48 -14.89
CA ALA A 28 -2.90 -8.13 -14.19
C ALA A 28 -2.73 -8.03 -12.66
N GLU A 29 -1.87 -8.85 -12.06
CA GLU A 29 -1.55 -8.71 -10.63
C GLU A 29 -0.70 -7.47 -10.36
N LEU A 30 0.24 -7.13 -11.25
CA LEU A 30 1.01 -5.91 -11.13
C LEU A 30 0.11 -4.67 -11.21
N ASP A 31 -0.79 -4.62 -12.19
CA ASP A 31 -1.73 -3.52 -12.37
C ASP A 31 -2.60 -3.31 -11.12
N ARG A 32 -3.14 -4.40 -10.54
CA ARG A 32 -3.90 -4.34 -9.28
C ARG A 32 -3.08 -3.77 -8.12
N LEU A 33 -1.83 -4.22 -7.97
CA LEU A 33 -0.96 -3.72 -6.90
C LEU A 33 -0.62 -2.23 -7.09
N GLU A 34 -0.46 -1.79 -8.34
CA GLU A 34 -0.21 -0.39 -8.67
C GLU A 34 -1.44 0.48 -8.41
N ASP A 35 -2.64 -0.01 -8.74
CA ASP A 35 -3.90 0.67 -8.43
C ASP A 35 -4.11 0.77 -6.91
N GLU A 36 -3.90 -0.31 -6.17
CA GLU A 36 -4.01 -0.28 -4.70
C GLU A 36 -3.01 0.70 -4.06
N ALA A 37 -1.79 0.80 -4.57
CA ALA A 37 -0.80 1.76 -4.09
C ALA A 37 -1.18 3.20 -4.45
N ARG A 38 -1.79 3.41 -5.62
CA ARG A 38 -2.33 4.72 -6.03
C ARG A 38 -3.44 5.15 -5.10
N ASP A 39 -4.38 4.27 -4.77
CA ASP A 39 -5.48 4.57 -3.86
C ASP A 39 -4.98 4.93 -2.45
N LEU A 40 -4.02 4.16 -1.93
CA LEU A 40 -3.38 4.46 -0.64
C LEU A 40 -2.65 5.80 -0.65
N ARG A 41 -1.97 6.13 -1.75
CA ARG A 41 -1.29 7.42 -1.91
C ARG A 41 -2.29 8.57 -1.94
N ASN A 42 -3.37 8.44 -2.69
CA ASN A 42 -4.43 9.44 -2.78
C ASN A 42 -5.06 9.71 -1.39
N GLU A 43 -5.35 8.65 -0.62
CA GLU A 43 -5.89 8.80 0.74
C GLU A 43 -4.86 9.43 1.70
N TYR A 44 -3.58 9.05 1.59
CA TYR A 44 -2.50 9.72 2.35
C TYR A 44 -2.42 11.21 2.02
N GLU A 45 -2.41 11.60 0.73
CA GLU A 45 -2.34 13.00 0.32
C GLU A 45 -3.55 13.80 0.79
N ARG A 46 -4.74 13.21 0.72
CA ARG A 46 -5.99 13.80 1.24
C ARG A 46 -5.87 14.10 2.74
N LEU A 47 -5.40 13.13 3.53
CA LEU A 47 -5.25 13.28 4.99
C LEU A 47 -4.08 14.19 5.37
N ALA A 48 -2.95 14.12 4.64
CA ALA A 48 -1.78 14.97 4.87
C ALA A 48 -2.09 16.45 4.61
N THR A 49 -2.96 16.74 3.63
CA THR A 49 -3.44 18.10 3.37
C THR A 49 -4.33 18.63 4.50
N ALA A 50 -4.99 17.73 5.26
CA ALA A 50 -5.88 18.05 6.38
C ALA A 50 -6.85 19.21 6.07
N GLY A 51 -7.44 19.20 4.87
CA GLY A 51 -8.33 20.27 4.41
C GLY A 51 -9.63 20.35 5.22
N PRO A 52 -10.41 21.45 5.06
CA PRO A 52 -11.65 21.67 5.82
C PRO A 52 -12.65 20.51 5.73
N ALA A 53 -12.78 19.89 4.56
CA ALA A 53 -13.66 18.74 4.37
C ALA A 53 -13.25 17.52 5.21
N VAL A 54 -11.94 17.25 5.34
CA VAL A 54 -11.40 16.15 6.16
C VAL A 54 -11.61 16.43 7.65
N LEU A 55 -11.44 17.69 8.06
CA LEU A 55 -11.70 18.10 9.45
C LEU A 55 -13.17 17.90 9.83
N GLU A 56 -14.11 18.29 8.97
CA GLU A 56 -15.54 18.09 9.21
C GLU A 56 -15.94 16.62 9.24
N GLU A 57 -15.40 15.79 8.35
CA GLU A 57 -15.61 14.34 8.37
C GLU A 57 -15.13 13.73 9.71
N PHE A 58 -13.92 14.07 10.15
CA PHE A 58 -13.39 13.56 11.41
C PHE A 58 -14.15 14.10 12.63
N ARG A 59 -14.66 15.34 12.59
CA ARG A 59 -15.54 15.89 13.64
C ARG A 59 -16.85 15.11 13.73
N LYS A 60 -17.44 14.77 12.58
CA LYS A 60 -18.67 13.98 12.52
C LYS A 60 -18.45 12.56 13.05
N ASP A 61 -17.32 11.95 12.73
CA ASP A 61 -16.97 10.60 13.19
C ASP A 61 -16.57 10.57 14.67
N ASN A 62 -16.09 11.70 15.21
CA ASN A 62 -15.62 11.83 16.59
C ASN A 62 -16.36 12.95 17.33
N PRO A 63 -17.68 12.83 17.57
CA PRO A 63 -18.49 13.91 18.14
C PRO A 63 -18.10 14.28 19.58
N ARG A 64 -17.33 13.42 20.27
CA ARG A 64 -16.82 13.67 21.63
C ARG A 64 -15.55 14.53 21.65
N VAL A 65 -14.89 14.70 20.52
CA VAL A 65 -13.65 15.48 20.41
C VAL A 65 -14.02 16.91 20.02
N THR A 66 -14.03 17.80 21.01
CA THR A 66 -14.35 19.22 20.82
C THR A 66 -13.15 20.07 20.40
N SER A 67 -11.93 19.59 20.67
CA SER A 67 -10.69 20.28 20.32
C SER A 67 -10.31 20.02 18.86
N GLU A 68 -10.24 21.08 18.06
CA GLU A 68 -9.74 20.98 16.68
C GLU A 68 -8.28 20.48 16.64
N LEU A 69 -7.45 20.85 17.62
CA LEU A 69 -6.07 20.37 17.72
C LEU A 69 -6.05 18.84 17.79
N HIS A 70 -6.92 18.26 18.61
CA HIS A 70 -6.99 16.80 18.78
C HIS A 70 -7.51 16.11 17.50
N ILE A 71 -8.46 16.71 16.78
CA ILE A 71 -8.89 16.21 15.46
C ILE A 71 -7.71 16.20 14.47
N ARG A 72 -6.91 17.27 14.45
CA ARG A 72 -5.71 17.35 13.60
C ARG A 72 -4.66 16.30 13.98
N GLU A 73 -4.47 16.04 15.26
CA GLU A 73 -3.59 14.97 15.74
C GLU A 73 -4.08 13.58 15.30
N LEU A 74 -5.38 13.31 15.35
CA LEU A 74 -5.96 12.07 14.85
C LEU A 74 -5.75 11.89 13.35
N ILE A 75 -5.95 12.95 12.57
CA ILE A 75 -5.69 12.96 11.12
C ILE A 75 -4.20 12.70 10.87
N ALA A 76 -3.30 13.39 11.56
CA ALA A 76 -1.86 13.22 11.43
C ALA A 76 -1.42 11.80 11.80
N PHE A 77 -2.01 11.22 12.85
CA PHE A 77 -1.76 9.84 13.24
C PHE A 77 -2.19 8.84 12.16
N LYS A 78 -3.39 9.01 11.59
CA LYS A 78 -3.88 8.15 10.49
C LYS A 78 -3.00 8.30 9.24
N ALA A 79 -2.63 9.52 8.89
CA ALA A 79 -1.73 9.80 7.76
C ALA A 79 -0.35 9.17 7.97
N SER A 80 0.22 9.22 9.18
CA SER A 80 1.49 8.59 9.52
C SER A 80 1.44 7.08 9.34
N ARG A 81 0.36 6.44 9.79
CA ARG A 81 0.16 4.99 9.59
C ARG A 81 0.06 4.62 8.11
N LEU A 82 -0.71 5.39 7.33
CA LEU A 82 -0.82 5.18 5.88
C LEU A 82 0.51 5.37 5.16
N LYS A 83 1.34 6.33 5.59
CA LYS A 83 2.67 6.54 5.04
C LYS A 83 3.58 5.31 5.23
N GLN A 84 3.52 4.67 6.39
CA GLN A 84 4.25 3.43 6.65
C GLN A 84 3.77 2.28 5.76
N GLU A 85 2.45 2.13 5.63
CA GLU A 85 1.85 1.12 4.75
C GLU A 85 2.21 1.33 3.28
N LEU A 86 2.14 2.58 2.81
CA LEU A 86 2.55 2.96 1.46
C LEU A 86 4.02 2.63 1.21
N GLY A 87 4.91 2.97 2.14
CA GLY A 87 6.34 2.63 2.02
C GLY A 87 6.59 1.13 1.92
N TRP A 88 5.85 0.32 2.70
CA TRP A 88 5.92 -1.14 2.57
C TRP A 88 5.41 -1.63 1.21
N LYS A 89 4.27 -1.11 0.74
CA LYS A 89 3.70 -1.47 -0.56
C LYS A 89 4.61 -1.08 -1.72
N GLU A 90 5.27 0.07 -1.67
CA GLU A 90 6.24 0.50 -2.69
C GLU A 90 7.43 -0.45 -2.79
N ILE A 91 7.98 -0.91 -1.66
CA ILE A 91 9.04 -1.94 -1.65
C ILE A 91 8.54 -3.25 -2.29
N CYS A 92 7.30 -3.66 -1.98
CA CYS A 92 6.69 -4.84 -2.58
C CYS A 92 6.47 -4.66 -4.10
N LEU A 93 6.04 -3.48 -4.54
CA LEU A 93 5.82 -3.14 -5.94
C LEU A 93 7.12 -3.14 -6.75
N ASP A 94 8.19 -2.55 -6.23
CA ASP A 94 9.50 -2.58 -6.90
C ASP A 94 9.99 -4.01 -7.10
N ARG A 95 9.74 -4.87 -6.10
CA ARG A 95 10.00 -6.31 -6.22
C ARG A 95 9.08 -6.96 -7.25
N ALA A 96 7.81 -6.58 -7.31
CA ALA A 96 6.85 -7.11 -8.27
C ALA A 96 7.24 -6.73 -9.71
N ARG A 97 7.56 -5.46 -9.96
CA ARG A 97 8.07 -4.95 -11.25
C ARG A 97 9.29 -5.74 -11.73
N LYS A 98 10.26 -5.98 -10.84
CA LYS A 98 11.48 -6.76 -11.15
C LYS A 98 11.21 -8.22 -11.55
N TYR A 99 10.09 -8.79 -11.13
CA TYR A 99 9.73 -10.19 -11.35
C TYR A 99 8.38 -10.35 -12.05
N SER A 100 7.95 -9.32 -12.77
CA SER A 100 6.79 -9.35 -13.65
C SER A 100 7.20 -9.77 -15.07
N GLU A 101 6.20 -10.21 -15.83
CA GLU A 101 6.35 -10.77 -17.19
C GLU A 101 6.50 -9.68 -18.25
#